data_AF-A0A0E9X706-F1
#
_entry.id   AF-A0A0E9X706-F1
#
_cell.length_a   1.000
_cell.length_b   1.000
_cell.length_c   1.000
_cell.angle_alpha   90.00
_cell.angle_beta   90.00
_cell.angle_gamma   90.00
#
_symmetry.space_group_name_H-M   'P 1'
#
loop_
_entity.id
_entity.type
_entity.pdbx_description
1 polymer ?
#
loop_
_entity_poly.entity_id
_entity_poly.type
_entity_poly.pdbx_seq_one_letter_code
_entity_poly.pdbx_strand_id
1 'polypeptide(L)'
;MYHPGVPIFHEGMKYWSCCKRKTSDFNTFLSQEGCTKGKHLWKKEDTGKKIVPCRFDWHQTGSQVMISVYARNSIPELSFVEGNSTKLNIHIIFEGEKEFQHNINLWGVIDVNKSVMNMMATKIEIAMKKAEPMTWARLDLPPVKIQPAEKKENADEDPDD
;
A
#
# COMPACT_ATOMS: atom_id res chain seq x y z
N MET A 1 13.34 19.55 -16.10
CA MET A 1 13.92 18.23 -15.75
C MET A 1 13.27 17.76 -14.47
N TYR A 2 13.17 16.45 -14.22
CA TYR A 2 12.58 15.91 -12.99
C TYR A 2 13.35 14.68 -12.49
N HIS A 3 13.11 14.30 -11.24
CA HIS A 3 13.57 13.05 -10.65
C HIS A 3 12.42 12.01 -10.73
N PRO A 4 12.57 10.91 -11.49
CA PRO A 4 11.55 9.84 -11.51
C PRO A 4 11.58 8.96 -10.25
N GLY A 5 12.62 9.09 -9.44
CA GLY A 5 12.79 8.33 -8.20
C GLY A 5 12.12 8.97 -6.99
N VAL A 6 12.08 8.20 -5.90
CA VAL A 6 11.59 8.68 -4.59
C VAL A 6 12.72 9.34 -3.80
N PRO A 7 12.41 10.30 -2.92
CA PRO A 7 13.39 10.84 -1.97
C PRO A 7 13.77 9.76 -0.96
N ILE A 8 15.06 9.63 -0.65
CA ILE A 8 15.59 8.71 0.36
C ILE A 8 16.35 9.53 1.40
N PHE A 9 16.01 9.32 2.67
CA PHE A 9 16.69 9.89 3.83
C PHE A 9 17.19 8.74 4.70
N HIS A 10 18.51 8.52 4.71
CA HIS A 10 19.11 7.42 5.45
C HIS A 10 20.50 7.85 5.97
N GLU A 11 20.77 7.59 7.24
CA GLU A 11 22.07 7.89 7.89
C GLU A 11 22.54 9.35 7.70
N GLY A 12 21.60 10.30 7.83
CA GLY A 12 21.89 11.73 7.64
C GLY A 12 22.06 12.17 6.17
N MET A 13 22.10 11.23 5.24
CA MET A 13 22.20 11.50 3.80
C MET A 13 20.82 11.60 3.16
N LYS A 14 20.72 12.50 2.18
CA LYS A 14 19.52 12.81 1.41
C LYS A 14 19.81 12.67 -0.07
N TYR A 15 19.01 11.90 -0.80
CA TYR A 15 19.19 11.72 -2.25
C TYR A 15 17.94 11.18 -2.93
N TRP A 16 17.85 11.38 -4.24
CA TRP A 16 16.82 10.75 -5.07
C TRP A 16 17.25 9.35 -5.51
N SER A 17 16.36 8.36 -5.41
CA SER A 17 16.67 6.96 -5.78
C SER A 17 17.12 6.80 -7.24
N CYS A 18 16.73 7.73 -8.12
CA CYS A 18 17.00 7.72 -9.56
C CYS A 18 18.43 8.16 -9.96
N CYS A 19 19.12 8.98 -9.15
CA CYS A 19 20.46 9.47 -9.49
C CYS A 19 21.45 9.43 -8.33
N LYS A 20 20.99 9.07 -7.12
CA LYS A 20 21.81 8.82 -5.92
C LYS A 20 22.83 9.93 -5.60
N ARG A 21 22.52 11.18 -5.98
CA ARG A 21 23.32 12.37 -5.65
C ARG A 21 23.12 12.69 -4.17
N LYS A 22 24.04 12.23 -3.32
CA LYS A 22 23.94 12.35 -1.87
C LYS A 22 24.34 13.74 -1.38
N THR A 23 23.58 14.26 -0.43
CA THR A 23 23.89 15.49 0.32
C THR A 23 23.43 15.32 1.76
N SER A 24 24.17 15.91 2.71
CA SER A 24 23.74 16.00 4.11
C SER A 24 22.79 17.17 4.34
N ASP A 25 22.91 18.24 3.54
CA ASP A 25 22.11 19.46 3.66
C ASP A 25 20.77 19.35 2.91
N PHE A 26 19.69 19.82 3.54
CA PHE A 26 18.33 19.73 2.99
C PHE A 26 18.07 20.75 1.87
N ASN A 27 18.60 21.97 1.98
CA ASN A 27 18.42 22.98 0.94
C ASN A 27 19.13 22.58 -0.36
N THR A 28 20.30 21.99 -0.22
CA THR A 28 21.06 21.40 -1.32
C THR A 28 20.29 20.25 -1.97
N PHE A 29 19.61 19.42 -1.18
CA PHE A 29 18.77 18.33 -1.69
C PHE A 29 17.58 18.86 -2.51
N LEU A 30 16.86 19.87 -2.01
CA LEU A 30 15.74 20.50 -2.70
C LEU A 30 16.16 21.20 -4.00
N SER A 31 17.36 21.78 -4.00
CA SER A 31 17.92 22.48 -5.16
C SER A 31 18.52 21.55 -6.22
N GLN A 32 18.54 20.22 -5.99
CA GLN A 32 19.09 19.29 -6.98
C GLN A 32 18.27 19.34 -8.27
N GLU A 33 18.95 19.63 -9.38
CA GLU A 33 18.32 19.57 -10.69
C GLU A 33 17.91 18.15 -11.04
N GLY A 34 16.69 18.01 -11.58
CA GLY A 34 16.15 16.75 -12.06
C GLY A 34 17.13 16.02 -12.98
N CYS A 35 17.31 14.71 -12.80
CA CYS A 35 18.25 13.92 -13.59
C CYS A 35 17.69 13.43 -14.94
N THR A 36 16.38 13.59 -15.18
CA THR A 36 15.70 13.13 -16.39
C THR A 36 14.98 14.27 -17.11
N LYS A 37 15.02 14.25 -18.44
CA LYS A 37 14.21 15.12 -19.30
C LYS A 37 13.00 14.32 -19.79
N GLY A 38 11.80 14.86 -19.65
CA GLY A 38 10.59 14.28 -20.23
C GLY A 38 9.60 15.37 -20.60
N LYS A 39 8.61 15.00 -21.43
CA LYS A 39 7.53 15.90 -21.79
C LYS A 39 6.58 15.99 -20.60
N HIS A 40 6.54 17.14 -19.94
CA HIS A 40 5.54 17.41 -18.92
C HIS A 40 4.19 17.58 -19.63
N LEU A 41 3.38 16.53 -19.66
CA LEU A 41 1.99 16.63 -20.08
C LEU A 41 1.16 17.04 -18.86
N TRP A 42 0.42 18.14 -18.96
CA TRP A 42 -0.51 18.60 -17.91
C TRP A 42 -1.64 17.57 -17.65
N LYS A 43 -1.97 16.79 -18.68
CA LYS A 43 -2.90 15.67 -18.65
C LYS A 43 -2.18 14.46 -19.23
N LYS A 44 -2.01 13.38 -18.47
CA LYS A 44 -1.54 12.12 -19.05
C LYS A 44 -2.55 11.71 -20.13
N GLU A 45 -2.07 11.32 -21.31
CA GLU A 45 -2.93 10.63 -22.26
C GLU A 45 -3.51 9.41 -21.56
N ASP A 46 -4.82 9.23 -21.69
CA ASP A 46 -5.52 8.12 -21.08
C ASP A 46 -4.98 6.83 -21.71
N THR A 47 -4.05 6.18 -21.02
CA THR A 47 -3.36 4.98 -21.51
C THR A 47 -4.31 3.76 -21.68
N GLY A 48 -5.63 3.94 -21.59
CA GLY A 48 -6.62 2.85 -21.58
C GLY A 48 -6.45 1.93 -20.36
N LYS A 49 -5.60 2.30 -19.41
CA LYS A 49 -5.40 1.58 -18.16
C LYS A 49 -6.52 1.97 -17.22
N LYS A 50 -7.56 1.13 -17.21
CA LYS A 50 -8.66 1.22 -16.25
C LYS A 50 -8.13 1.24 -14.82
N ILE A 51 -7.13 0.40 -14.50
CA ILE A 51 -6.60 0.33 -13.14
C ILE A 51 -5.50 1.38 -12.92
N VAL A 52 -5.75 2.32 -12.02
CA VAL A 52 -4.86 3.42 -11.68
C VAL A 52 -4.49 3.35 -10.19
N PRO A 53 -3.20 3.41 -9.83
CA PRO A 53 -2.81 3.42 -8.42
C PRO A 53 -3.25 4.74 -7.75
N CYS A 54 -4.09 4.64 -6.72
CA CYS A 54 -4.41 5.75 -5.83
C CYS A 54 -3.39 5.84 -4.70
N ARG A 55 -3.11 7.07 -4.27
CA ARG A 55 -2.44 7.27 -2.98
C ARG A 55 -3.41 6.84 -1.90
N PHE A 56 -2.94 6.00 -0.99
CA PHE A 56 -3.63 5.71 0.25
C PHE A 56 -2.67 5.88 1.42
N ASP A 57 -3.24 6.09 2.60
CA ASP A 57 -2.54 6.21 3.87
C ASP A 57 -3.32 5.44 4.93
N TRP A 58 -2.66 5.06 6.03
CA TRP A 58 -3.34 4.43 7.15
C TRP A 58 -2.78 4.93 8.46
N HIS A 59 -3.66 5.02 9.44
CA HIS A 59 -3.29 5.28 10.82
C HIS A 59 -4.11 4.40 11.75
N GLN A 60 -3.69 4.31 13.00
CA GLN A 60 -4.37 3.49 13.99
C GLN A 60 -4.57 4.25 15.30
N THR A 61 -5.65 3.90 15.97
CA THR A 61 -5.93 4.24 17.35
C THR A 61 -5.76 2.96 18.18
N GLY A 62 -5.82 3.06 19.51
CA GLY A 62 -5.71 1.90 20.40
C GLY A 62 -6.68 0.76 20.07
N SER A 63 -7.88 1.06 19.54
CA SER A 63 -8.91 0.05 19.25
C SER A 63 -9.40 0.00 17.80
N GLN A 64 -8.87 0.84 16.90
CA GLN A 64 -9.34 0.96 15.52
C GLN A 64 -8.18 1.18 14.56
N VAL A 65 -8.36 0.78 13.31
CA VAL A 65 -7.47 1.08 12.18
C VAL A 65 -8.26 1.87 11.16
N MET A 66 -7.69 2.93 10.63
CA MET A 66 -8.31 3.81 9.64
C MET A 66 -7.45 3.81 8.38
N ILE A 67 -8.04 3.46 7.24
CA ILE A 67 -7.43 3.58 5.92
C ILE A 67 -8.07 4.76 5.19
N SER A 68 -7.25 5.66 4.68
CA SER A 68 -7.67 6.80 3.87
C SER A 68 -7.22 6.60 2.44
N VAL A 69 -8.15 6.42 1.50
CA VAL A 69 -7.87 6.36 0.06
C VAL A 69 -8.21 7.70 -0.57
N TYR A 70 -7.22 8.35 -1.20
CA TYR A 70 -7.41 9.64 -1.85
C TYR A 70 -7.84 9.44 -3.30
N ALA A 71 -9.15 9.36 -3.51
CA ALA A 71 -9.79 9.33 -4.81
C ALA A 71 -10.79 10.50 -4.90
N ARG A 72 -10.56 11.43 -5.82
CA ARG A 72 -11.52 12.50 -6.11
C ARG A 72 -12.60 11.96 -7.04
N ASN A 73 -13.84 12.38 -6.82
CA ASN A 73 -14.95 12.06 -7.71
C ASN A 73 -15.20 10.55 -7.84
N SER A 74 -15.11 9.83 -6.71
CA SER A 74 -15.45 8.42 -6.62
C SER A 74 -16.96 8.20 -6.73
N ILE A 75 -17.36 7.14 -7.43
CA ILE A 75 -18.75 6.78 -7.66
C ILE A 75 -19.17 5.80 -6.55
N PRO A 76 -20.04 6.20 -5.61
CA PRO A 76 -20.41 5.36 -4.47
C PRO A 76 -21.21 4.13 -4.86
N GLU A 77 -21.94 4.18 -5.98
CA GLU A 77 -22.76 3.06 -6.47
C GLU A 77 -21.92 1.90 -7.05
N LEU A 78 -20.71 2.21 -7.51
CA LEU A 78 -19.80 1.25 -8.15
C LEU A 78 -18.57 0.93 -7.28
N SER A 79 -18.32 1.74 -6.25
CA SER A 79 -17.21 1.53 -5.31
C SER A 79 -17.67 0.68 -4.14
N PHE A 80 -16.93 -0.38 -3.84
CA PHE A 80 -17.22 -1.26 -2.71
C PHE A 80 -15.95 -1.67 -1.99
N VAL A 81 -16.10 -1.96 -0.70
CA VAL A 81 -15.06 -2.56 0.12
C VAL A 81 -15.64 -3.83 0.68
N GLU A 82 -15.04 -4.95 0.32
CA GLU A 82 -15.41 -6.27 0.81
C GLU A 82 -14.24 -6.87 1.57
N GLY A 83 -14.51 -7.64 2.59
CA GLY A 83 -13.44 -8.20 3.41
C GLY A 83 -13.96 -9.20 4.41
N ASN A 84 -13.05 -10.01 4.90
CA ASN A 84 -13.29 -10.86 6.06
C ASN A 84 -12.52 -10.29 7.26
N SER A 85 -12.46 -11.05 8.36
CA SER A 85 -11.81 -10.61 9.58
C SER A 85 -10.30 -10.34 9.46
N THR A 86 -9.65 -10.77 8.37
CA THR A 86 -8.19 -10.66 8.16
C THR A 86 -7.79 -10.21 6.75
N LYS A 87 -8.75 -10.02 5.83
CA LYS A 87 -8.50 -9.62 4.44
C LYS A 87 -9.46 -8.53 4.04
N LEU A 88 -8.95 -7.54 3.32
CA LEU A 88 -9.70 -6.40 2.82
C LEU A 88 -9.43 -6.22 1.33
N ASN A 89 -10.48 -6.26 0.52
CA ASN A 89 -10.48 -5.89 -0.89
C ASN A 89 -11.14 -4.52 -1.01
N ILE A 90 -10.38 -3.55 -1.50
CA ILE A 90 -10.86 -2.20 -1.77
C ILE A 90 -10.99 -2.08 -3.28
N HIS A 91 -12.21 -1.82 -3.76
CA HIS A 91 -12.49 -1.52 -5.17
C HIS A 91 -13.16 -0.16 -5.27
N ILE A 92 -12.45 0.82 -5.81
CA ILE A 92 -12.94 2.19 -5.92
C ILE A 92 -12.98 2.59 -7.39
N ILE A 93 -14.15 3.01 -7.87
CA ILE A 93 -14.32 3.51 -9.24
C ILE A 93 -14.42 5.03 -9.17
N PHE A 94 -13.63 5.72 -9.99
CA PHE A 94 -13.56 7.18 -10.03
C PHE A 94 -13.41 7.68 -11.46
N GLU A 95 -13.82 8.93 -11.70
CA GLU A 95 -13.76 9.54 -13.06
C GLU A 95 -14.43 8.67 -14.16
N GLY A 96 -15.44 7.87 -13.81
CA GLY A 96 -16.25 7.06 -14.75
C GLY A 96 -15.61 5.76 -15.25
N GLU A 97 -14.33 5.77 -15.56
CA GLU A 97 -13.63 4.61 -16.18
C GLU A 97 -12.40 4.14 -15.40
N LYS A 98 -11.94 4.91 -14.41
CA LYS A 98 -10.75 4.56 -13.62
C LYS A 98 -11.16 3.76 -12.40
N GLU A 99 -10.38 2.73 -12.13
CA GLU A 99 -10.58 1.79 -11.06
C GLU A 99 -9.31 1.74 -10.20
N PHE A 100 -9.49 1.67 -8.89
CA PHE A 100 -8.44 1.39 -7.94
C PHE A 100 -8.80 0.10 -7.23
N GLN A 101 -7.97 -0.90 -7.42
CA GLN A 101 -8.09 -2.19 -6.76
C GLN A 101 -6.91 -2.38 -5.80
N HIS A 102 -7.22 -2.69 -4.55
CA HIS A 102 -6.20 -2.95 -3.54
C HIS A 102 -6.63 -4.06 -2.60
N ASN A 103 -5.86 -5.15 -2.60
CA ASN A 103 -6.04 -6.27 -1.68
C ASN A 103 -5.02 -6.15 -0.54
N ILE A 104 -5.49 -6.19 0.70
CA ILE A 104 -4.69 -6.10 1.91
C ILE A 104 -4.99 -7.31 2.78
N ASN A 105 -3.96 -8.09 3.11
CA ASN A 105 -4.03 -9.05 4.21
C ASN A 105 -3.71 -8.31 5.49
N LEU A 106 -4.72 -8.03 6.32
CA LEU A 106 -4.57 -7.23 7.53
C LEU A 106 -3.65 -7.93 8.54
N TRP A 107 -2.82 -7.14 9.22
CA TRP A 107 -1.88 -7.64 10.24
C TRP A 107 -2.58 -8.33 11.42
N GLY A 108 -3.78 -7.85 11.77
CA GLY A 108 -4.57 -8.40 12.86
C GLY A 108 -6.01 -8.64 12.48
N VAL A 109 -6.74 -9.24 13.42
CA VAL A 109 -8.16 -9.57 13.27
C VAL A 109 -9.01 -8.31 13.52
N ILE A 110 -9.96 -8.05 12.62
CA ILE A 110 -10.96 -6.98 12.73
C ILE A 110 -12.36 -7.54 12.95
N ASP A 111 -13.20 -6.74 13.60
CA ASP A 111 -14.64 -6.98 13.70
C ASP A 111 -15.35 -6.32 12.51
N VAL A 112 -15.73 -7.13 11.53
CA VAL A 112 -16.35 -6.68 10.27
C VAL A 112 -17.68 -5.95 10.54
N ASN A 113 -18.45 -6.39 11.54
CA ASN A 113 -19.77 -5.80 11.84
C ASN A 113 -19.67 -4.38 12.42
N LYS A 114 -18.54 -4.05 13.05
CA LYS A 114 -18.27 -2.72 13.61
C LYS A 114 -17.35 -1.88 12.73
N SER A 115 -17.02 -2.37 11.55
CA SER A 115 -16.21 -1.68 10.58
C SER A 115 -17.10 -0.86 9.65
N VAL A 116 -16.76 0.39 9.40
CA VAL A 116 -17.56 1.33 8.62
C VAL A 116 -16.72 1.97 7.53
N MET A 117 -17.36 2.24 6.39
CA MET A 117 -16.76 2.98 5.29
C MET A 117 -17.49 4.31 5.13
N ASN A 118 -16.74 5.39 5.04
CA ASN A 118 -17.23 6.73 4.81
C ASN A 118 -16.66 7.28 3.51
N MET A 119 -17.53 7.51 2.52
CA MET A 119 -17.14 8.06 1.22
C MET A 119 -17.36 9.57 1.20
N MET A 120 -16.28 10.34 1.04
CA MET A 120 -16.33 11.80 0.90
C MET A 120 -15.94 12.20 -0.54
N ALA A 121 -16.17 13.46 -0.90
CA ALA A 121 -15.91 13.97 -2.25
C ALA A 121 -14.44 13.82 -2.73
N THR A 122 -13.48 13.83 -1.79
CA THR A 122 -12.04 13.84 -2.09
C THR A 122 -11.27 12.66 -1.52
N LYS A 123 -11.89 11.85 -0.65
CA LYS A 123 -11.27 10.69 -0.01
C LYS A 123 -12.33 9.71 0.48
N ILE A 124 -11.93 8.45 0.61
CA ILE A 124 -12.72 7.38 1.22
C ILE A 124 -11.99 6.95 2.48
N GLU A 125 -12.71 6.90 3.60
CA GLU A 125 -12.19 6.46 4.88
C GLU A 125 -12.81 5.11 5.25
N ILE A 126 -11.97 4.14 5.57
CA ILE A 126 -12.38 2.80 6.00
C ILE A 126 -11.91 2.65 7.45
N ALA A 127 -12.86 2.74 8.38
CA ALA A 127 -12.61 2.62 9.81
C ALA A 127 -12.95 1.19 10.24
N MET A 128 -11.92 0.41 10.58
CA MET A 128 -12.05 -0.97 11.02
C MET A 128 -11.85 -1.08 12.53
N LYS A 129 -12.74 -1.79 13.22
CA LYS A 129 -12.60 -2.07 14.65
C LYS A 129 -11.65 -3.25 14.84
N LYS A 130 -10.59 -3.08 15.62
CA LYS A 130 -9.71 -4.20 15.99
C LYS A 130 -10.46 -5.14 16.93
N ALA A 131 -10.30 -6.45 16.73
CA ALA A 131 -10.84 -7.44 17.67
C ALA A 131 -10.14 -7.36 19.03
N GLU A 132 -8.83 -7.07 19.01
CA GLU A 132 -8.01 -6.91 20.21
C GLU A 132 -7.39 -5.51 20.27
N PRO A 133 -7.28 -4.90 21.46
CA PRO A 133 -6.65 -3.59 21.66
C PRO A 133 -5.12 -3.70 21.56
N MET A 134 -4.62 -4.03 20.37
CA MET A 134 -3.19 -4.18 20.07
C MET A 134 -2.73 -3.19 19.00
N THR A 135 -1.50 -2.71 19.16
CA THR A 135 -0.83 -1.84 18.17
C THR A 135 -0.30 -2.69 17.02
N TRP A 136 -0.70 -2.37 15.80
CA TRP A 136 -0.23 -3.05 14.60
C TRP A 136 1.11 -2.45 14.16
N ALA A 137 2.13 -3.29 13.98
CA ALA A 137 3.43 -2.82 13.48
C ALA A 137 3.38 -2.44 11.99
N ARG A 138 2.46 -3.03 11.23
CA ARG A 138 2.19 -2.79 9.80
C ARG A 138 0.70 -2.92 9.54
N LEU A 139 0.23 -2.38 8.40
CA LEU A 139 -1.15 -2.60 7.96
C LEU A 139 -1.31 -4.01 7.42
N ASP A 140 -0.35 -4.43 6.62
CA ASP A 140 -0.32 -5.68 5.87
C ASP A 140 0.56 -6.74 6.56
N LEU A 141 0.09 -7.99 6.52
CA LEU A 141 0.92 -9.14 6.82
C LEU A 141 1.98 -9.29 5.73
N PRO A 142 3.26 -9.49 6.10
CA PRO A 142 4.27 -9.84 5.12
C PRO A 142 3.83 -11.10 4.38
N PRO A 143 4.06 -11.19 3.05
CA PRO A 143 3.73 -12.38 2.29
C PRO A 143 4.43 -13.58 2.93
N VAL A 144 3.66 -14.62 3.25
CA VAL A 144 4.18 -15.87 3.81
C VAL A 144 5.15 -16.44 2.79
N LYS A 145 6.45 -16.46 3.12
CA LYS A 145 7.44 -17.17 2.32
C LYS A 145 7.11 -18.66 2.43
N ILE A 146 6.50 -19.23 1.40
CA ILE A 146 6.32 -20.68 1.28
C ILE A 146 7.73 -21.26 1.15
N GLN A 147 8.26 -21.81 2.23
CA GLN A 147 9.42 -22.68 2.15
C GLN A 147 8.94 -23.98 1.48
N PRO A 148 9.60 -24.47 0.41
CA PRO A 148 9.28 -25.77 -0.15
C PRO A 148 9.33 -26.82 0.96
N ALA A 149 8.27 -27.60 1.12
CA ALA A 149 8.22 -28.69 2.08
C ALA A 149 9.44 -29.61 1.88
N GLU A 150 10.26 -29.74 2.92
CA GLU A 150 11.31 -30.75 2.96
C GLU A 150 10.65 -32.12 2.75
N LYS A 151 10.95 -32.74 1.61
CA LYS A 151 10.71 -34.16 1.41
C LYS A 151 11.56 -34.88 2.45
N LYS A 152 10.92 -35.57 3.39
CA LYS A 152 11.55 -36.65 4.14
C LYS A 152 11.82 -37.79 3.16
N GLU A 153 13.04 -37.86 2.63
CA GLU A 153 13.59 -39.09 2.05
C GLU A 153 14.11 -39.95 3.21
N ASN A 154 13.66 -41.21 3.22
CA ASN A 154 14.11 -42.26 4.12
C ASN A 154 15.58 -42.63 3.84
N ALA A 155 16.31 -43.01 4.88
CA ALA A 155 17.46 -43.91 4.79
C ALA A 155 17.51 -44.77 6.06
N ASP A 156 17.64 -46.07 5.81
CA ASP A 156 17.50 -47.24 6.68
C ASP A 156 18.57 -47.36 7.77
N GLU A 157 18.24 -47.99 8.91
CA GLU A 157 19.15 -48.91 9.63
C GLU A 157 18.32 -49.99 10.37
N ASP A 158 18.29 -51.20 9.81
CA ASP A 158 18.02 -52.46 10.53
C ASP A 158 19.12 -52.68 11.59
N PRO A 159 18.80 -53.14 12.83
CA PRO A 159 19.79 -53.72 13.72
C PRO A 159 19.79 -55.25 13.61
N ASP A 160 21.00 -55.81 13.49
CA ASP A 160 21.35 -57.24 13.49
C ASP A 160 20.56 -58.13 14.49
N ASP A 161 20.06 -59.28 13.99
CA ASP A 161 20.33 -60.66 14.49
C ASP A 161 19.85 -61.71 13.46
#